data_AF-A0A7T1DX87-F1
#
_entry.id   AF-A0A7T1DX87-F1
#
_cell.length_a   1.000
_cell.length_b   1.000
_cell.length_c   1.000
_cell.angle_alpha   90.00
_cell.angle_beta   90.00
_cell.angle_gamma   90.00
#
_symmetry.space_group_name_H-M   'P 1'
#
loop_
_entity.id
_entity.type
_entity.pdbx_description
1 polymer ?
#
loop_
_entity_poly.entity_id
_entity_poly.type
_entity_poly.pdbx_seq_one_letter_code
_entity_poly.pdbx_strand_id
1 'polypeptide(L)' 'MSVRLCRWGNSVGLRLPKSLLQTAGLAAGGYVSLRVLDNGDIRVRSMNGSVPAEAIAETPAPQAADAGDGWGDQW' A
#
# COMPACT_ATOMS: atom_id res chain seq x y z
N MET A 1 12.30 -14.76 -21.06
CA MET A 1 10.84 -14.66 -21.27
C MET A 1 10.54 -13.29 -21.84
N SER A 2 9.79 -13.21 -22.93
CA SER A 2 9.34 -11.93 -23.50
C SER A 2 7.84 -11.78 -23.27
N VAL A 3 7.42 -10.57 -22.90
CA VAL A 3 6.02 -10.19 -22.68
C VAL A 3 5.79 -8.85 -23.37
N ARG A 4 4.61 -8.68 -23.97
CA ARG A 4 4.26 -7.44 -24.68
C ARG A 4 3.70 -6.42 -23.69
N LEU A 5 4.12 -5.16 -23.83
CA LEU A 5 3.45 -4.04 -23.19
C LEU A 5 2.05 -3.86 -23.76
N CYS A 6 1.06 -3.75 -22.89
CA CYS A 6 -0.35 -3.62 -23.26
C CYS A 6 -0.86 -2.23 -22.87
N ARG A 7 -1.81 -1.70 -23.64
CA ARG A 7 -2.52 -0.47 -23.29
C ARG A 7 -3.67 -0.80 -22.34
N TRP A 8 -3.69 -0.17 -21.17
CA TRP A 8 -4.75 -0.25 -20.16
C TRP A 8 -5.37 1.15 -20.01
N GLY A 9 -6.46 1.41 -20.74
CA GLY A 9 -7.03 2.76 -20.83
C GLY A 9 -6.03 3.75 -21.43
N ASN A 10 -5.68 4.79 -20.65
CA ASN A 10 -4.72 5.83 -21.02
C ASN A 10 -3.28 5.53 -20.55
N SER A 11 -3.02 4.31 -20.06
CA SER A 11 -1.72 3.91 -19.53
C SER A 11 -1.19 2.68 -20.25
N VAL A 12 0.11 2.42 -20.06
CA VAL A 12 0.78 1.20 -20.52
C VAL A 12 1.06 0.32 -19.31
N GLY A 13 0.73 -0.96 -19.42
CA GLY A 13 0.92 -1.95 -18.37
C GLY A 13 1.61 -3.21 -18.87
N LEU A 14 2.17 -3.96 -17.93
CA LEU A 14 2.81 -5.24 -18.16
C LEU A 14 2.10 -6.32 -17.35
N ARG A 15 1.73 -7.43 -17.99
CA ARG A 15 1.21 -8.60 -17.28
C ARG A 15 2.38 -9.44 -16.78
N LEU A 16 2.39 -9.70 -15.47
CA LEU A 16 3.39 -10.52 -14.82
C LEU A 16 2.81 -11.92 -14.53
N PRO A 17 3.50 -13.00 -14.93
CA PRO A 17 3.16 -14.36 -14.51
C PRO A 17 3.17 -14.50 -12.98
N LYS A 18 2.28 -15.35 -12.45
CA LYS A 18 2.18 -15.62 -11.00
C LYS A 18 3.50 -16.11 -10.40
N SER A 19 4.24 -16.93 -11.13
CA SER A 19 5.56 -17.41 -10.68
C SER A 19 6.56 -16.28 -10.49
N LEU A 20 6.59 -15.26 -11.37
CA LEU A 20 7.46 -14.10 -11.20
C LEU A 20 7.05 -13.24 -10.00
N LEU A 21 5.75 -13.07 -9.76
CA LEU A 21 5.27 -12.35 -8.58
C LEU A 21 5.73 -13.03 -7.29
N GLN A 22 5.58 -14.36 -7.21
CA GLN A 22 6.01 -15.15 -6.05
C GLN A 22 7.52 -15.04 -5.81
N THR A 23 8.34 -15.25 -6.84
CA THR A 23 9.80 -15.17 -6.73
C THR A 23 10.28 -13.75 -6.37
N ALA A 24 9.57 -12.72 -6.84
CA ALA A 24 9.90 -11.32 -6.56
C ALA A 24 9.30 -10.80 -5.24
N GLY A 25 8.55 -11.62 -4.50
CA GLY A 25 7.86 -11.20 -3.27
C GLY A 25 6.80 -10.13 -3.51
N LEU A 26 6.16 -10.14 -4.68
CA LEU A 26 5.11 -9.20 -5.08
C LEU A 26 3.73 -9.84 -4.92
N ALA A 27 2.73 -9.02 -4.58
CA ALA A 27 1.34 -9.43 -4.50
C ALA A 27 0.45 -8.52 -5.37
N ALA A 28 -0.60 -9.09 -5.95
CA ALA A 28 -1.61 -8.30 -6.64
C ALA A 28 -2.30 -7.35 -5.63
N GLY A 29 -2.49 -6.09 -6.02
CA GLY A 29 -3.02 -5.04 -5.13
C GLY A 29 -2.00 -4.47 -4.13
N GLY A 30 -0.77 -4.98 -4.09
CA GLY A 30 0.31 -4.42 -3.27
C GLY A 30 0.93 -3.17 -3.89
N TYR A 31 1.52 -2.32 -3.05
CA TYR A 31 2.29 -1.17 -3.49
C TYR A 31 3.72 -1.55 -3.86
N VAL A 32 4.24 -0.89 -4.90
CA VAL A 32 5.58 -1.15 -5.43
C VAL A 32 6.32 0.14 -5.72
N SER A 33 7.64 0.09 -5.53
CA SER A 33 8.58 1.12 -5.96
C SER A 33 9.03 0.81 -7.38
N LEU A 34 9.03 1.84 -8.24
CA LEU A 34 9.55 1.79 -9.61
C LEU A 34 10.78 2.68 -9.71
N ARG A 35 11.86 2.15 -10.31
CA ARG A 35 13.07 2.92 -10.63
C ARG A 35 13.65 2.46 -11.95
N VAL A 36 14.09 3.42 -12.78
CA VAL A 36 14.93 3.14 -13.95
C VAL A 36 16.39 3.08 -13.49
N LEU A 37 17.08 2.01 -13.84
CA LEU A 37 18.50 1.82 -13.58
C LEU A 37 19.35 2.40 -14.72
N ASP A 38 20.64 2.60 -14.47
CA ASP A 38 21.54 3.23 -15.44
C ASP A 38 21.74 2.40 -16.72
N ASN A 39 21.47 1.09 -16.65
CA ASN A 39 21.48 0.19 -17.80
C ASN A 39 20.18 0.21 -18.61
N GLY A 40 19.20 1.06 -18.24
CA GLY A 40 17.90 1.17 -18.90
C GLY A 40 16.84 0.19 -18.40
N ASP A 41 17.17 -0.70 -17.45
CA ASP A 41 16.20 -1.63 -16.89
C ASP A 41 15.23 -0.92 -15.93
N ILE A 42 13.97 -1.38 -15.92
CA ILE A 42 12.98 -0.97 -14.92
C ILE A 42 13.01 -1.96 -13.77
N ARG A 43 13.41 -1.50 -12.58
CA ARG A 43 13.34 -2.27 -11.34
C ARG A 43 12.02 -2.02 -10.64
N VAL A 44 11.33 -3.12 -10.32
CA VAL A 44 10.11 -3.14 -9.50
C VAL A 44 10.45 -3.81 -8.17
N ARG A 45 10.09 -3.19 -7.04
CA ARG A 45 10.32 -3.75 -5.70
C ARG A 45 9.06 -3.62 -4.84
N SER A 46 8.71 -4.66 -4.10
CA SER A 46 7.66 -4.58 -3.08
C SER A 46 7.99 -3.50 -2.07
N MET A 47 7.03 -2.65 -1.74
CA MET A 47 7.18 -1.72 -0.63
C MET A 47 6.61 -2.36 0.63
N ASN A 48 7.39 -3.25 1.25
CA ASN A 48 7.02 -3.81 2.54
C ASN A 48 7.03 -2.67 3.57
N GLY A 49 5.85 -2.25 4.03
CA GLY A 49 5.68 -1.28 5.12
C GLY A 49 5.43 0.18 4.72
N SER A 50 5.27 0.51 3.43
CA SER A 50 4.79 1.85 3.06
C SER A 50 3.26 1.86 2.98
N VAL A 51 2.63 2.40 4.02
CA VAL A 51 1.22 2.78 3.94
C VAL A 51 1.06 3.93 2.93
N PRO A 52 0.03 3.89 2.06
CA PRO A 52 -0.31 5.05 1.23
C PRO A 52 -0.57 6.27 2.11
N ALA A 53 -0.23 7.47 1.63
CA ALA A 53 -0.46 8.71 2.38
C ALA A 53 -1.94 8.91 2.76
N GLU A 54 -2.85 8.30 2.01
CA GLU A 54 -4.29 8.22 2.27
C GLU A 54 -4.63 7.55 3.61
N ALA A 55 -3.83 6.57 4.05
CA ALA A 55 -4.05 5.82 5.30
C ALA A 55 -3.62 6.59 6.56
N ILE A 56 -2.96 7.74 6.40
CA ILE A 56 -2.57 8.62 7.52
C ILE A 56 -3.69 9.64 7.84
N ALA A 57 -4.75 9.69 7.03
CA ALA A 57 -5.86 10.64 7.19
C ALA A 57 -6.94 10.20 8.18
N GLU A 58 -6.83 9.03 8.79
CA GLU A 58 -7.69 8.61 9.90
C GLU A 58 -6.91 8.63 11.22
N THR A 59 -6.68 9.84 11.73
CA THR A 59 -6.55 10.01 13.18
C THR A 59 -7.97 10.03 13.73
N PRO A 60 -8.44 9.01 14.49
CA PRO A 60 -9.66 9.18 15.25
C PRO A 60 -9.38 10.30 16.25
N ALA A 61 -10.25 11.29 16.30
CA ALA A 61 -10.22 12.34 17.32
C ALA A 61 -10.02 11.68 18.70
N PRO A 62 -9.19 12.23 19.60
CA PRO A 62 -9.08 11.71 20.94
C PRO A 62 -10.49 11.76 21.55
N GLN A 63 -11.06 10.58 21.82
CA GLN A 63 -12.27 10.48 22.61
C GLN A 63 -11.94 11.10 23.96
N ALA A 64 -12.58 12.23 24.26
CA ALA A 64 -12.50 12.86 25.55
C ALA A 64 -12.85 11.80 26.59
N ALA A 65 -11.90 11.54 27.49
CA ALA A 65 -12.13 10.71 28.65
C ALA A 65 -13.36 11.27 29.37
N ASP A 66 -14.40 10.44 29.45
CA ASP A 66 -15.57 10.68 30.28
C ASP A 66 -15.10 10.70 31.73
N ALA A 67 -15.02 11.91 32.28
CA ALA A 67 -14.57 12.19 33.64
C ALA A 67 -15.65 13.00 34.35
N GLY A 68 -16.28 12.35 35.35
CA GLY A 68 -17.16 12.96 36.36
C GLY A 68 -18.64 12.90 35.96
N ASP A 69 -19.58 12.40 36.77
CA ASP A 69 -19.60 12.36 38.22
C ASP A 69 -20.49 11.23 38.73
N GLY A 70 -19.93 10.41 39.63
CA GLY A 70 -20.70 9.48 40.44
C GLY A 70 -21.56 10.25 41.42
N TRP A 71 -22.88 10.25 41.20
CA TRP A 71 -23.84 10.68 42.20
C TRP A 71 -23.80 9.68 43.35
N GLY A 72 -23.34 10.16 44.51
CA GLY A 72 -23.19 9.36 45.73
C GLY A 72 -24.54 8.96 46.31
N ASP A 73 -24.80 7.66 46.36
CA ASP A 73 -25.74 7.04 47.28
C ASP A 73 -25.08 6.92 48.66
N GLN A 74 -25.35 7.85 49.59
CA GLN A 74 -25.18 7.59 51.01
C GLN A 74 -26.00 8.55 51.91
N TRP A 75 -27.16 8.03 52.37
CA TRP A 75 -28.01 8.42 53.51
C TRP A 75 -28.61 9.84 53.58
#